data_AF-A0A4Y1RYQ6-F1
#
_entry.id   AF-A0A4Y1RYQ6-F1
#
_cell.length_a   1.000
_cell.length_b   1.000
_cell.length_c   1.000
_cell.angle_alpha   90.00
_cell.angle_beta   90.00
_cell.angle_gamma   90.00
#
_symmetry.space_group_name_H-M   'P 1'
#
loop_
_entity.id
_entity.type
_entity.pdbx_description
1 polymer ?
#
loop_
_entity_poly.entity_id
_entity_poly.type
_entity_poly.pdbx_seq_one_letter_code
_entity_poly.pdbx_strand_id
1 'polypeptide(L)'
;MLTVNRFRNRYDFLFANELPAEREELQKQVKKSKDPEVIEELKKRISWIDKQLKSESAKRTEAAILAKHKQKERKAAKQGKQPFFLKKSEIRKKRLIEKYKQLKGSGKLEAFIEKRRRKNAAKDHIYMPYRRPDNTEQQM
;
A
#
# COMPACT_ATOMS: atom_id res chain seq x y z
N MET A 1 -20.00 12.35 -6.80
CA MET A 1 -18.71 12.43 -6.06
C MET A 1 -18.83 12.91 -4.59
N LEU A 2 -19.88 13.63 -4.18
CA LEU A 2 -20.04 14.04 -2.76
C LEU A 2 -20.27 12.87 -1.79
N THR A 3 -20.91 11.79 -2.24
CA THR A 3 -21.29 10.63 -1.43
C THR A 3 -20.07 9.88 -0.85
N VAL A 4 -19.01 9.71 -1.63
CA VAL A 4 -17.78 9.00 -1.21
C VAL A 4 -17.05 9.76 -0.12
N ASN A 5 -17.00 11.10 -0.21
CA ASN A 5 -16.32 11.92 0.80
C ASN A 5 -17.12 11.98 2.10
N ARG A 6 -18.46 12.05 2.01
CA ARG A 6 -19.35 12.00 3.17
C ARG A 6 -19.29 10.66 3.89
N PHE A 7 -19.24 9.56 3.14
CA PHE A 7 -19.03 8.22 3.69
C PHE A 7 -17.71 8.17 4.47
N ARG A 8 -16.61 8.60 3.84
CA ARG A 8 -15.30 8.57 4.49
C ARG A 8 -15.26 9.35 5.79
N ASN A 9 -15.81 10.56 5.82
CA ASN A 9 -15.83 11.36 7.04
C ASN A 9 -16.68 10.72 8.15
N ARG A 10 -17.78 10.05 7.82
CA ARG A 10 -18.63 9.37 8.82
C ARG A 10 -17.99 8.11 9.38
N TYR A 11 -17.17 7.42 8.59
CA TYR A 11 -16.52 6.17 8.96
C TYR A 11 -15.03 6.32 9.28
N ASP A 12 -14.55 7.54 9.50
CA ASP A 12 -13.13 7.78 9.77
C ASP A 12 -12.68 7.14 11.09
N PHE A 13 -13.60 7.07 12.07
CA PHE A 13 -13.39 6.44 13.37
C PHE A 13 -12.99 4.96 13.26
N LEU A 14 -13.51 4.24 12.24
CA LEU A 14 -13.16 2.84 12.02
C LEU A 14 -11.66 2.67 11.77
N PHE A 15 -11.08 3.58 10.97
CA PHE A 15 -9.66 3.50 10.60
C PHE A 15 -8.74 4.20 11.59
N ALA A 16 -9.26 5.17 12.35
CA ALA A 16 -8.50 5.92 13.34
C ALA A 16 -8.37 5.15 14.66
N ASN A 17 -9.46 4.55 15.14
CA ASN A 17 -9.55 4.01 16.50
C ASN A 17 -9.92 2.52 16.51
N GLU A 18 -11.05 2.13 15.91
CA GLU A 18 -11.61 0.78 16.07
C GLU A 18 -10.71 -0.32 15.50
N LEU A 19 -10.27 -0.21 14.24
CA LEU A 19 -9.43 -1.22 13.60
C LEU A 19 -8.06 -1.38 14.29
N PRO A 20 -7.37 -0.29 14.69
CA PRO A 20 -6.18 -0.40 15.54
C PRO A 20 -6.46 -1.09 16.88
N ALA A 21 -7.56 -0.78 17.57
CA ALA A 21 -7.91 -1.41 18.84
C ALA A 21 -8.21 -2.92 18.66
N GLU A 22 -9.04 -3.28 17.67
CA GLU A 22 -9.36 -4.66 17.31
C GLU A 22 -8.06 -5.44 17.02
N ARG A 23 -7.12 -4.82 16.29
CA ARG A 23 -5.82 -5.43 16.01
C ARG A 23 -5.03 -5.72 17.29
N GLU A 24 -5.01 -4.80 18.25
CA GLU A 24 -4.31 -4.99 19.52
C GLU A 24 -4.95 -6.08 20.38
N GLU A 25 -6.28 -6.13 20.41
CA GLU A 25 -7.03 -7.18 21.10
C GLU A 25 -6.78 -8.56 20.49
N LEU A 26 -6.84 -8.67 19.16
CA LEU A 26 -6.51 -9.91 18.45
C LEU A 26 -5.07 -10.35 18.73
N GLN A 27 -4.12 -9.43 18.83
CA GLN A 27 -2.74 -9.77 19.23
C GLN A 27 -2.66 -10.30 20.67
N LYS A 28 -3.45 -9.75 21.60
CA LYS A 28 -3.54 -10.29 22.96
C LYS A 28 -4.15 -11.69 22.96
N GLN A 29 -5.17 -11.95 22.14
CA GLN A 29 -5.78 -13.27 22.01
C GLN A 29 -4.80 -14.29 21.43
N VAL A 30 -4.05 -13.94 20.38
CA VAL A 30 -3.01 -14.81 19.80
C VAL A 30 -1.96 -15.23 20.83
N LYS A 31 -1.61 -14.36 21.79
CA LYS A 31 -0.66 -14.66 22.86
C LYS A 31 -1.24 -15.56 23.96
N LYS A 32 -2.57 -15.56 24.13
CA LYS A 32 -3.27 -16.32 25.17
C LYS A 32 -3.69 -17.72 24.70
N SER A 33 -4.10 -17.82 23.43
CA SER A 33 -4.55 -19.08 22.84
C SER A 33 -3.38 -20.04 22.64
N LYS A 34 -3.62 -21.33 22.86
CA LYS A 34 -2.66 -22.42 22.62
C LYS A 34 -3.00 -23.24 21.37
N ASP A 35 -4.24 -23.16 20.90
CA ASP A 35 -4.72 -23.94 19.77
C ASP A 35 -4.17 -23.38 18.44
N PRO A 36 -3.52 -24.22 17.61
CA PRO A 36 -2.85 -23.76 16.40
C PRO A 36 -3.83 -23.21 15.35
N GLU A 37 -5.00 -23.82 15.21
CA GLU A 37 -6.02 -23.41 14.23
C GLU A 37 -6.61 -22.04 14.55
N VAL A 38 -6.98 -21.81 15.82
CA VAL A 38 -7.47 -20.51 16.30
C VAL A 38 -6.40 -19.43 16.13
N ILE A 39 -5.14 -19.75 16.41
CA ILE A 39 -4.02 -18.82 16.19
C ILE A 39 -3.90 -18.43 14.71
N GLU A 40 -4.08 -19.37 13.78
CA GLU A 40 -4.07 -19.05 12.35
C GLU A 40 -5.21 -18.13 11.94
N GLU A 41 -6.43 -18.38 12.41
CA GLU A 41 -7.59 -17.54 12.12
C GLU A 41 -7.40 -16.11 12.62
N LEU A 42 -6.93 -15.96 13.86
CA LEU A 42 -6.61 -14.65 14.44
C LEU A 42 -5.51 -13.93 13.63
N LYS A 43 -4.47 -14.65 13.20
CA LYS A 43 -3.42 -14.09 12.31
C LYS A 43 -3.98 -13.68 10.95
N LYS A 44 -4.89 -14.47 10.36
CA LYS A 44 -5.58 -14.14 9.10
C LYS A 44 -6.38 -12.84 9.27
N ARG A 45 -7.10 -12.68 10.38
CA ARG A 45 -7.85 -11.46 10.70
C ARG A 45 -6.93 -10.25 10.88
N ILE A 46 -5.84 -10.37 11.63
CA ILE A 46 -4.84 -9.29 11.79
C ILE A 46 -4.27 -8.88 10.42
N SER A 47 -3.92 -9.84 9.57
CA SER A 47 -3.42 -9.58 8.21
C SER A 47 -4.45 -8.84 7.35
N TRP A 48 -5.73 -9.16 7.50
CA TRP A 48 -6.81 -8.44 6.82
C TRP A 48 -6.91 -6.98 7.29
N ILE A 49 -6.86 -6.73 8.60
CA ILE A 49 -6.86 -5.37 9.17
C ILE A 49 -5.65 -4.57 8.68
N ASP A 50 -4.45 -5.16 8.71
CA ASP A 50 -3.22 -4.51 8.24
C ASP A 50 -3.30 -4.14 6.74
N LYS A 51 -3.87 -5.02 5.92
CA LYS A 51 -4.12 -4.73 4.49
C LYS A 51 -5.10 -3.58 4.33
N GLN A 52 -6.16 -3.54 5.13
CA GLN A 52 -7.18 -2.52 5.06
C GLN A 52 -6.62 -1.13 5.43
N LEU A 53 -5.89 -1.02 6.55
CA LEU A 53 -5.21 0.21 6.98
C LEU A 53 -4.17 0.70 5.95
N LYS A 54 -3.42 -0.22 5.37
CA LYS A 54 -2.44 0.12 4.32
C LYS A 54 -3.10 0.61 3.03
N SER A 55 -4.25 0.05 2.66
CA SER A 55 -5.00 0.50 1.49
C SER A 55 -5.58 1.89 1.70
N GLU A 56 -6.05 2.20 2.92
CA GLU A 56 -6.66 3.48 3.22
C GLU A 56 -5.62 4.59 3.35
N SER A 57 -4.49 4.34 4.00
CA SER A 57 -3.38 5.31 4.05
C SER A 57 -2.90 5.69 2.64
N ALA A 58 -2.80 4.73 1.72
CA ALA A 58 -2.52 4.99 0.31
C ALA A 58 -3.55 5.92 -0.34
N LYS A 59 -4.85 5.66 -0.17
CA LYS A 59 -5.93 6.51 -0.70
C LYS A 59 -5.91 7.91 -0.10
N ARG A 60 -5.61 8.03 1.20
CA ARG A 60 -5.48 9.33 1.91
C ARG A 60 -4.33 10.16 1.33
N THR A 61 -3.17 9.56 1.08
CA THR A 61 -2.04 10.29 0.45
C THR A 61 -2.40 10.83 -0.94
N GLU A 62 -3.06 10.03 -1.79
CA GLU A 62 -3.49 10.48 -3.11
C GLU A 62 -4.54 11.59 -3.04
N ALA A 63 -5.50 11.47 -2.12
CA ALA A 63 -6.50 12.50 -1.89
C ALA A 63 -5.86 13.80 -1.40
N ALA A 64 -4.86 13.74 -0.52
CA ALA A 64 -4.12 14.89 -0.03
C ALA A 64 -3.32 15.58 -1.16
N ILE A 65 -2.65 14.82 -2.03
CA ILE A 65 -1.96 15.36 -3.22
C ILE A 65 -2.94 16.09 -4.13
N LEU A 66 -4.11 15.49 -4.40
CA LEU A 66 -5.14 16.08 -5.23
C LEU A 66 -5.73 17.34 -4.59
N ALA A 67 -5.98 17.33 -3.29
CA ALA A 67 -6.50 18.48 -2.55
C ALA A 67 -5.52 19.65 -2.56
N LYS A 68 -4.23 19.40 -2.28
CA LYS A 68 -3.16 20.42 -2.38
C LYS A 68 -3.08 21.01 -3.79
N HIS A 69 -3.17 20.16 -4.82
CA HIS A 69 -3.17 20.62 -6.21
C HIS A 69 -4.39 21.49 -6.52
N LYS A 70 -5.60 21.02 -6.21
CA LYS A 70 -6.84 21.78 -6.40
C LYS A 70 -6.78 23.13 -5.68
N GLN A 71 -6.22 23.18 -4.48
CA GLN A 71 -6.06 24.43 -3.74
C GLN A 71 -5.12 25.40 -4.46
N LYS A 72 -3.99 24.91 -5.00
CA LYS A 72 -3.04 25.72 -5.79
C LYS A 72 -3.69 26.27 -7.06
N GLU A 73 -4.39 25.42 -7.80
CA GLU A 73 -5.08 25.82 -9.03
C GLU A 73 -6.21 26.80 -8.77
N ARG A 74 -6.97 26.63 -7.67
CA ARG A 74 -7.98 27.61 -7.25
C ARG A 74 -7.37 28.98 -6.96
N LYS A 75 -6.17 29.03 -6.38
CA LYS A 75 -5.45 30.30 -6.14
C LYS A 75 -4.97 30.92 -7.46
N ALA A 76 -4.42 30.13 -8.37
CA ALA A 76 -4.00 30.60 -9.69
C ALA A 76 -5.17 31.09 -10.55
N ALA A 77 -6.31 30.40 -10.49
CA ALA A 77 -7.54 30.78 -11.16
C ALA A 77 -8.09 32.12 -10.67
N LYS A 78 -8.03 32.37 -9.35
CA LYS A 78 -8.38 33.68 -8.78
C LYS A 78 -7.48 34.81 -9.30
N GLN A 79 -6.26 34.50 -9.71
CA GLN A 79 -5.33 35.45 -10.33
C GLN A 79 -5.51 35.56 -11.86
N GLY A 80 -6.55 34.93 -12.43
CA GLY A 80 -6.85 34.97 -13.86
C GLY A 80 -6.11 33.92 -14.70
N LYS A 81 -5.31 33.03 -14.11
CA LYS A 81 -4.64 31.95 -14.84
C LYS A 81 -5.60 30.80 -15.14
N GLN A 82 -5.40 30.12 -16.25
CA GLN A 82 -6.21 28.95 -16.60
C GLN A 82 -5.95 27.79 -15.62
N PRO A 83 -6.99 27.19 -14.99
CA PRO A 83 -6.82 26.06 -14.09
C PRO A 83 -6.30 24.81 -14.83
N PHE A 84 -5.32 24.11 -14.26
CA PHE A 84 -4.77 22.87 -14.81
C PHE A 84 -5.11 21.65 -13.94
N PHE A 85 -5.61 20.57 -14.54
CA PHE A 85 -5.91 19.33 -13.83
C PHE A 85 -4.82 18.29 -14.01
N LEU A 86 -4.35 17.72 -12.90
CA LEU A 86 -3.30 16.72 -12.91
C LEU A 86 -3.75 15.42 -13.59
N LYS A 87 -2.92 14.91 -14.52
CA LYS A 87 -3.09 13.57 -15.08
C LYS A 87 -2.88 12.50 -13.99
N LYS A 88 -3.56 11.35 -14.12
CA LYS A 88 -3.41 10.22 -13.17
C LYS A 88 -1.96 9.74 -13.05
N SER A 89 -1.20 9.77 -14.15
CA SER A 89 0.23 9.41 -14.17
C SER A 89 1.08 10.34 -13.31
N GLU A 90 0.80 11.64 -13.32
CA GLU A 90 1.51 12.63 -12.51
C GLU A 90 1.18 12.49 -11.03
N ILE A 91 -0.07 12.17 -10.69
CA ILE A 91 -0.46 11.85 -9.30
C ILE A 91 0.36 10.66 -8.80
N ARG A 92 0.48 9.59 -9.60
CA ARG A 92 1.30 8.42 -9.26
C ARG A 92 2.77 8.78 -9.07
N LYS A 93 3.34 9.63 -9.94
CA LYS A 93 4.73 10.13 -9.79
C LYS A 93 4.91 10.89 -8.47
N LYS A 94 4.01 11.83 -8.15
CA LYS A 94 4.03 12.59 -6.90
C LYS A 94 3.96 11.68 -5.67
N ARG A 95 3.05 10.69 -5.69
CA ARG A 95 2.94 9.67 -4.63
C ARG A 95 4.23 8.87 -4.46
N LEU A 96 4.89 8.50 -5.56
CA LEU A 96 6.15 7.76 -5.51
C LEU A 96 7.28 8.61 -4.91
N ILE A 97 7.35 9.89 -5.26
CA ILE A 97 8.33 10.85 -4.70
C ILE A 97 8.10 11.01 -3.18
N GLU A 98 6.86 11.17 -2.74
CA GLU A 98 6.54 11.27 -1.31
C GLU A 98 6.93 10.01 -0.55
N LYS A 99 6.62 8.83 -1.11
CA LYS A 99 7.03 7.54 -0.55
C LYS A 99 8.57 7.40 -0.48
N TYR A 100 9.29 7.85 -1.51
CA TYR A 100 10.75 7.85 -1.50
C TYR A 100 11.31 8.72 -0.37
N LYS A 101 10.76 9.93 -0.18
CA LYS A 101 11.18 10.83 0.90
C LYS A 101 10.94 10.20 2.29
N GLN A 102 9.78 9.57 2.49
CA GLN A 102 9.48 8.85 3.73
C GLN A 102 10.45 7.67 3.99
N LEU A 103 10.76 6.90 2.96
CA LEU A 103 11.71 5.77 3.07
C LEU A 103 13.15 6.24 3.32
N LYS A 104 13.56 7.34 2.66
CA LYS A 104 14.87 7.95 2.88
C LYS A 104 14.99 8.48 4.31
N GLY A 105 13.97 9.19 4.81
CA GLY A 105 13.95 9.70 6.18
C GLY A 105 13.90 8.62 7.26
N SER A 106 13.34 7.45 6.95
CA SER A 106 13.30 6.31 7.89
C SER A 106 14.52 5.38 7.80
N GLY A 107 15.48 5.63 6.90
CA GLY A 107 16.64 4.77 6.67
C GLY A 107 16.33 3.42 6.00
N LYS A 108 15.06 3.14 5.65
CA LYS A 108 14.60 1.85 5.10
C LYS A 108 14.63 1.79 3.57
N LEU A 109 15.30 2.75 2.93
CA LEU A 109 15.31 2.88 1.48
C LEU A 109 16.03 1.72 0.79
N GLU A 110 17.24 1.38 1.24
CA GLU A 110 18.06 0.30 0.65
C GLU A 110 17.34 -1.05 0.73
N ALA A 111 16.86 -1.42 1.92
CA ALA A 111 16.09 -2.65 2.11
C ALA A 111 14.83 -2.71 1.22
N PHE A 112 14.17 -1.56 0.98
CA PHE A 112 13.03 -1.49 0.07
C PHE A 112 13.43 -1.72 -1.40
N ILE A 113 14.56 -1.14 -1.82
CA ILE A 113 15.10 -1.32 -3.17
C ILE A 113 15.55 -2.76 -3.37
N GLU A 114 16.26 -3.35 -2.42
CA GLU A 114 16.71 -4.75 -2.46
C GLU A 114 15.51 -5.71 -2.57
N LYS A 115 14.48 -5.52 -1.75
CA LYS A 115 13.24 -6.32 -1.82
C LYS A 115 12.54 -6.17 -3.17
N ARG A 116 12.64 -4.99 -3.81
CA ARG A 116 12.09 -4.75 -5.14
C ARG A 116 12.93 -5.41 -6.24
N ARG A 117 14.26 -5.37 -6.14
CA ARG A 117 15.19 -6.09 -7.03
C ARG A 117 14.92 -7.60 -6.99
N ARG A 118 14.83 -8.19 -5.79
CA ARG A 118 14.52 -9.62 -5.61
C ARG A 118 13.19 -10.02 -6.25
N LYS A 119 12.16 -9.19 -6.09
CA LYS A 119 10.84 -9.42 -6.72
C LYS A 119 10.87 -9.28 -8.24
N ASN A 120 11.65 -8.36 -8.77
CA ASN A 120 11.81 -8.21 -10.22
C ASN A 120 12.56 -9.43 -10.79
N ALA A 121 13.69 -9.82 -10.21
CA ALA A 121 14.44 -11.00 -10.62
C ALA A 121 13.60 -12.29 -10.60
N ALA A 122 12.78 -12.48 -9.55
CA ALA A 122 11.86 -13.61 -9.50
C ALA A 122 10.79 -13.59 -10.61
N LYS A 123 10.31 -12.40 -11.01
CA LYS A 123 9.39 -12.26 -12.13
C LYS A 123 10.05 -12.52 -13.47
N ASP A 124 11.28 -12.03 -13.62
CA ASP A 124 12.07 -12.27 -14.83
C ASP A 124 12.32 -13.79 -14.98
N HIS A 125 12.62 -14.49 -13.88
CA HIS A 125 12.78 -15.95 -13.87
C HIS A 125 11.48 -16.71 -14.25
N ILE A 126 10.30 -16.21 -13.89
CA ILE A 126 9.01 -16.82 -14.32
C ILE A 126 8.84 -16.74 -15.85
N TYR A 127 9.35 -15.69 -16.48
CA TYR A 127 9.23 -15.48 -17.93
C TYR A 127 10.43 -16.03 -18.70
N MET A 128 11.43 -16.59 -18.01
CA MET A 128 12.53 -17.28 -18.67
C MET A 128 12.10 -18.70 -19.04
N PRO A 129 12.31 -19.14 -20.30
CA PRO A 129 12.06 -20.50 -20.68
C PRO A 129 12.94 -21.45 -19.85
N TYR A 130 12.32 -22.48 -19.27
CA TYR A 130 13.07 -23.51 -18.55
C TYR A 130 14.03 -24.22 -19.50
N ARG A 131 15.26 -24.47 -19.04
CA ARG A 131 16.18 -25.37 -19.74
C ARG A 131 15.49 -26.72 -19.89
N ARG A 132 15.39 -27.22 -21.13
CA ARG A 132 14.89 -28.58 -21.37
C ARG A 132 15.79 -29.56 -20.61
N PRO A 133 15.23 -30.54 -19.87
CA PRO A 133 16.06 -31.58 -19.28
C PRO A 133 16.75 -32.33 -20.43
N ASP A 134 18.08 -32.34 -20.42
CA ASP A 134 18.85 -33.15 -21.36
C ASP A 134 18.56 -34.62 -21.04
N ASN A 135 18.03 -35.36 -22.02
CA ASN A 135 17.61 -36.76 -21.87
C ASN A 135 18.84 -37.69 -21.88
N THR A 136 19.82 -37.44 -20.99
CA THR A 136 21.12 -38.13 -20.96
C THR A 136 21.24 -39.14 -19.81
N GLU A 137 20.13 -39.52 -19.17
CA GLU A 137 20.12 -40.46 -18.03
C GLU A 137 19.08 -41.59 -18.21
N GLN A 138 18.95 -42.15 -19.41
CA GLN A 138 18.21 -43.41 -19.64
C GLN A 138 19.08 -44.55 -20.18
N GLN A 139 20.40 -44.44 -20.10
CA GLN A 139 21.34 -45.51 -20.44
C GLN A 139 22.48 -45.58 -19.41
N MET A 140 22.16 -45.94 -18.18
CA MET A 140 23.07 -46.63 -17.24
C MET A 140 22.24 -47.57 -16.36
#